data_AF-A0A2A4KGP7-F1
#
_entry.id   AF-A0A2A4KGP7-F1
#
_cell.length_a   1.000
_cell.length_b   1.000
_cell.length_c   1.000
_cell.angle_alpha   90.00
_cell.angle_beta   90.00
_cell.angle_gamma   90.00
#
_symmetry.space_group_name_H-M   'P 1'
#
loop_
_entity.id
_entity.type
_entity.pdbx_description
1 polymer ?
#
loop_
_entity_poly.entity_id
_entity_poly.type
_entity_poly.pdbx_seq_one_letter_code
_entity_poly.pdbx_strand_id
1 'polypeptide(L)'
;MSTSERFSAFHAEPLFSELPKPSQTPVTVVAPMMAMPPTLTPKQILVHHSADQWEEFIYEWVSALKEAEYVDVVRMGGANDRGADIAAFLTKGKTDGPWHCFQCKHYGKAIGAATAYPEILKIHSGVAEQKYKVLPERYLFVAPKIGGSFVQLLTKPSALRAGFFEWVAKNAEKLGEEYGEDPLRRALDLASRSDFSRFEAGNLDKILEVHSRTPQHVRRFGTRLPDRPAIPAAPPAHAPKETRYIQQLLNVYHEKWGCSPSSPDEAHAHHRAGPNLRRQREAFYCAEQLRMFARDSVPEGTFESLQSDMYSGVSEVEEDDFPTGYARMKAVLAAARDMQLGSNVLIHYVKPEDRKGICHQLANEDRLTWVQEEL
;
A
#
# COMPACT_ATOMS: atom_id res chain seq x y z
N MET A 1 -61.09 -53.74 49.41
CA MET A 1 -59.92 -53.68 48.49
C MET A 1 -59.87 -52.25 47.97
N SER A 2 -58.97 -51.45 48.52
CA SER A 2 -58.93 -49.99 48.39
C SER A 2 -57.79 -49.59 47.45
N THR A 3 -58.13 -48.75 46.47
CA THR A 3 -57.34 -47.64 45.90
C THR A 3 -55.81 -47.71 46.01
N SER A 4 -55.13 -47.82 44.86
CA SER A 4 -53.77 -47.31 44.71
C SER A 4 -53.69 -46.50 43.42
N GLU A 5 -53.71 -45.18 43.61
CA GLU A 5 -53.51 -44.15 42.60
C GLU A 5 -52.08 -44.22 42.06
N ARG A 6 -51.92 -44.30 40.74
CA ARG A 6 -50.64 -43.99 40.08
C ARG A 6 -50.64 -42.50 39.74
N PHE A 7 -50.04 -41.69 40.61
CA PHE A 7 -49.63 -40.33 40.27
C PHE A 7 -48.51 -40.39 39.23
N SER A 8 -48.83 -40.06 37.98
CA SER A 8 -47.82 -39.73 36.97
C SER A 8 -47.36 -38.29 37.22
N ALA A 9 -46.20 -38.14 37.86
CA ALA A 9 -45.54 -36.85 37.98
C ALA A 9 -45.11 -36.38 36.58
N PHE A 10 -45.87 -35.48 35.98
CA PHE A 10 -45.41 -34.69 34.85
C PHE A 10 -44.29 -33.78 35.37
N HIS A 11 -43.03 -34.17 35.13
CA HIS A 11 -41.92 -33.23 35.18
C HIS A 11 -42.07 -32.29 33.98
N ALA A 12 -42.61 -31.11 34.22
CA ALA A 12 -42.50 -30.01 33.26
C ALA A 12 -41.02 -29.59 33.22
N GLU A 13 -40.34 -29.87 32.11
CA GLU A 13 -39.03 -29.27 31.87
C GLU A 13 -39.18 -27.74 31.78
N PRO A 14 -38.29 -26.95 32.39
CA PRO A 14 -38.36 -25.50 32.29
C PRO A 14 -38.12 -25.07 30.85
N LEU A 15 -39.00 -24.21 30.32
CA LEU A 15 -38.96 -23.67 28.96
C LEU A 15 -37.70 -22.80 28.67
N PHE A 16 -36.88 -22.52 29.69
CA PHE A 16 -35.66 -21.74 29.60
C PHE A 16 -34.57 -22.38 30.46
N SER A 17 -33.42 -22.69 29.87
CA SER A 17 -32.20 -23.06 30.58
C SER A 17 -31.40 -21.81 30.93
N GLU A 18 -30.83 -21.76 32.13
CA GLU A 18 -29.87 -20.70 32.48
C GLU A 18 -28.67 -20.79 31.52
N LEU A 19 -28.34 -19.66 30.88
CA LEU A 19 -27.12 -19.57 30.08
C LEU A 19 -25.92 -19.83 30.99
N PRO A 20 -24.90 -20.56 30.53
CA PRO A 20 -23.67 -20.73 31.29
C PRO A 20 -23.12 -19.35 31.65
N LYS A 21 -22.71 -19.19 32.91
CA LYS A 21 -22.06 -17.95 33.36
C LYS A 21 -20.92 -17.63 32.38
N PRO A 22 -20.80 -16.38 31.91
CA PRO A 22 -19.73 -16.01 30.99
C PRO A 22 -18.39 -16.44 31.57
N SER A 23 -17.53 -17.01 30.71
CA SER A 23 -16.21 -17.48 31.09
C SER A 23 -15.50 -16.40 31.91
N GLN A 24 -15.21 -16.71 33.18
CA GLN A 24 -14.44 -15.81 34.02
C GLN A 24 -13.00 -15.83 33.49
N THR A 25 -12.65 -14.80 32.74
CA THR A 25 -11.27 -14.52 32.37
C THR A 25 -10.50 -14.28 33.67
N PRO A 26 -9.31 -14.87 33.89
CA PRO A 26 -8.57 -14.69 35.13
C PRO A 26 -8.35 -13.21 35.41
N VAL A 27 -8.56 -12.83 36.66
CA VAL A 27 -8.38 -11.48 37.22
C VAL A 27 -6.88 -11.17 37.26
N THR A 28 -6.30 -10.97 36.09
CA THR A 28 -5.07 -10.21 35.92
C THR A 28 -5.36 -9.24 34.80
N VAL A 29 -5.93 -8.10 35.18
CA VAL A 29 -6.01 -6.94 34.29
C VAL A 29 -4.60 -6.40 34.18
N VAL A 30 -3.84 -6.92 33.21
CA VAL A 30 -2.56 -6.33 32.82
C VAL A 30 -2.86 -4.91 32.35
N ALA A 31 -2.08 -3.92 32.81
CA ALA A 31 -2.26 -2.54 32.40
C ALA A 31 -2.33 -2.45 30.85
N PRO A 32 -3.27 -1.67 30.26
CA PRO A 32 -3.46 -1.56 28.81
C PRO A 32 -2.20 -1.23 27.99
N MET A 33 -1.12 -0.80 28.65
CA MET A 33 0.16 -0.46 28.04
C MET A 33 1.07 -1.66 27.71
N MET A 34 0.68 -2.91 28.00
CA MET A 34 1.51 -4.10 27.72
C MET A 34 0.87 -5.16 26.83
N ALA A 35 -0.40 -5.00 26.43
CA ALA A 35 -1.02 -5.84 25.41
C ALA A 35 -1.29 -4.98 24.17
N MET A 36 -0.61 -5.28 23.06
CA MET A 36 -1.01 -4.73 21.76
C MET A 36 -2.48 -5.10 21.53
N PRO A 37 -3.36 -4.14 21.20
CA PRO A 37 -4.75 -4.46 20.91
C PRO A 37 -4.81 -5.51 19.79
N PRO A 38 -5.83 -6.38 19.75
CA PRO A 38 -5.99 -7.34 18.67
C PRO A 38 -5.97 -6.59 17.33
N THR A 39 -4.97 -6.89 16.50
CA THR A 39 -4.81 -6.23 15.21
C THR A 39 -5.88 -6.75 14.26
N LEU A 40 -6.63 -5.82 13.66
CA LEU A 40 -7.59 -6.16 12.61
C LEU A 40 -6.83 -6.73 11.40
N THR A 41 -7.37 -7.79 10.82
CA THR A 41 -6.88 -8.31 9.53
C THR A 41 -7.10 -7.28 8.42
N PRO A 42 -6.32 -7.31 7.31
CA PRO A 42 -6.55 -6.41 6.18
C PRO A 42 -8.00 -6.43 5.66
N LYS A 43 -8.64 -7.60 5.60
CA LYS A 43 -10.06 -7.73 5.24
C LYS A 43 -10.98 -6.99 6.20
N GLN A 44 -10.73 -7.06 7.50
CA GLN A 44 -11.54 -6.34 8.50
C GLN A 44 -11.35 -4.83 8.37
N ILE A 45 -10.13 -4.35 8.14
CA ILE A 45 -9.82 -2.93 7.92
C ILE A 45 -10.59 -2.41 6.70
N LEU A 46 -10.56 -3.14 5.57
CA LEU A 46 -11.22 -2.74 4.33
C LEU A 46 -12.74 -2.59 4.44
N VAL A 47 -13.40 -3.34 5.34
CA VAL A 47 -14.84 -3.20 5.60
C VAL A 47 -15.20 -1.83 6.19
N HIS A 48 -14.25 -1.16 6.83
CA HIS A 48 -14.44 0.15 7.47
C HIS A 48 -14.00 1.34 6.59
N HIS A 49 -13.46 1.09 5.39
CA HIS A 49 -13.14 2.17 4.46
C HIS A 49 -14.39 2.93 3.99
N SER A 50 -14.22 4.20 3.65
CA SER A 50 -15.17 4.94 2.80
C SER A 50 -15.15 4.42 1.36
N ALA A 51 -16.14 4.80 0.55
CA ALA A 51 -16.18 4.45 -0.86
C ALA A 51 -14.93 4.95 -1.62
N ASP A 52 -14.48 6.18 -1.32
CA ASP A 52 -13.27 6.75 -1.95
C ASP A 52 -11.99 5.98 -1.55
N GLN A 53 -11.84 5.63 -0.27
CA GLN A 53 -10.70 4.83 0.20
C GLN A 53 -10.71 3.41 -0.36
N TRP A 54 -11.90 2.86 -0.64
CA TRP A 54 -12.04 1.56 -1.30
C TRP A 54 -11.61 1.63 -2.76
N GLU A 55 -12.09 2.63 -3.51
CA GLU A 55 -11.72 2.82 -4.90
C GLU A 55 -10.22 3.11 -5.04
N GLU A 56 -9.63 3.91 -4.15
CA GLU A 56 -8.19 4.15 -4.11
C GLU A 56 -7.39 2.86 -3.87
N PHE A 57 -7.84 1.99 -2.95
CA PHE A 57 -7.22 0.68 -2.72
C PHE A 57 -7.27 -0.23 -3.96
N ILE A 58 -8.40 -0.24 -4.67
CA ILE A 58 -8.51 -1.00 -5.94
C ILE A 58 -7.61 -0.37 -7.01
N TYR A 59 -7.51 0.96 -7.08
CA TYR A 59 -6.64 1.64 -8.02
C TYR A 59 -5.16 1.31 -7.78
N GLU A 60 -4.71 1.26 -6.52
CA GLU A 60 -3.37 0.82 -6.16
C GLU A 60 -3.10 -0.62 -6.60
N TRP A 61 -4.04 -1.53 -6.35
CA TRP A 61 -3.93 -2.92 -6.79
C TRP A 61 -3.84 -3.04 -8.32
N VAL A 62 -4.73 -2.40 -9.07
CA VAL A 62 -4.73 -2.47 -10.54
C VAL A 62 -3.49 -1.79 -11.12
N SER A 63 -3.02 -0.70 -10.51
CA SER A 63 -1.78 -0.03 -10.90
C SER A 63 -0.56 -0.94 -10.71
N ALA A 64 -0.53 -1.77 -9.65
CA ALA A 64 0.54 -2.74 -9.44
C ALA A 64 0.59 -3.84 -10.52
N LEU A 65 -0.53 -4.12 -11.20
CA LEU A 65 -0.57 -5.04 -12.33
C LEU A 65 -0.07 -4.40 -13.63
N LYS A 66 0.00 -3.06 -13.70
CA LYS A 66 0.32 -2.32 -14.93
C LYS A 66 1.63 -2.78 -15.56
N GLU A 67 2.69 -2.91 -14.76
CA GLU A 67 4.02 -3.30 -15.28
C GLU A 67 4.02 -4.65 -16.01
N ALA A 68 3.08 -5.55 -15.69
CA ALA A 68 2.97 -6.86 -16.30
C ALA A 68 1.85 -6.97 -17.36
N GLU A 69 0.76 -6.21 -17.22
CA GLU A 69 -0.49 -6.49 -17.95
C GLU A 69 -1.06 -5.29 -18.74
N TYR A 70 -0.75 -4.04 -18.37
CA TYR A 70 -1.47 -2.87 -18.90
C TYR A 70 -0.53 -1.77 -19.39
N VAL A 71 -0.90 -1.11 -20.50
CA VAL A 71 -0.15 0.07 -20.95
C VAL A 71 -0.48 1.29 -20.10
N ASP A 72 -1.70 1.35 -19.55
CA ASP A 72 -2.14 2.44 -18.70
C ASP A 72 -3.36 2.05 -17.84
N VAL A 73 -3.51 2.70 -16.68
CA VAL A 73 -4.60 2.48 -15.72
C VAL A 73 -5.10 3.84 -15.28
N VAL A 74 -6.42 4.08 -15.35
CA VAL A 74 -7.04 5.37 -15.06
C VAL A 74 -8.22 5.18 -14.12
N ARG A 75 -8.28 6.04 -13.10
CA ARG A 75 -9.47 6.24 -12.27
C ARG A 75 -10.43 7.16 -13.02
N MET A 76 -11.62 6.67 -13.33
CA MET A 76 -12.62 7.32 -14.20
C MET A 76 -13.72 8.02 -13.40
N GLY A 77 -13.78 7.82 -12.07
CA GLY A 77 -14.89 8.15 -11.19
C GLY A 77 -15.57 9.50 -11.39
N GLY A 78 -16.87 9.55 -11.07
CA GLY A 78 -17.73 10.74 -11.14
C GLY A 78 -19.02 10.47 -11.91
N ALA A 79 -19.94 11.43 -11.95
CA ALA A 79 -21.28 11.25 -12.52
C ALA A 79 -21.33 10.83 -14.01
N ASN A 80 -20.20 10.86 -14.72
CA ASN A 80 -20.08 10.50 -16.13
C ASN A 80 -19.32 9.18 -16.38
N ASP A 81 -18.99 8.41 -15.35
CA ASP A 81 -18.21 7.16 -15.45
C ASP A 81 -18.94 6.01 -16.18
N ARG A 82 -20.27 6.11 -16.32
CA ARG A 82 -21.16 5.14 -17.00
C ARG A 82 -20.88 3.69 -16.62
N GLY A 83 -20.57 3.47 -15.34
CA GLY A 83 -20.36 2.12 -14.79
C GLY A 83 -18.94 1.58 -14.92
N ALA A 84 -17.94 2.45 -14.95
CA ALA A 84 -16.52 2.08 -14.87
C ALA A 84 -15.78 2.98 -13.89
N ASP A 85 -15.45 2.50 -12.68
CA ASP A 85 -14.73 3.31 -11.70
C ASP A 85 -13.23 3.37 -12.00
N ILE A 86 -12.65 2.21 -12.38
CA ILE A 86 -11.25 2.09 -12.82
C ILE A 86 -11.22 1.37 -14.16
N ALA A 87 -10.48 1.93 -15.11
CA ALA A 87 -10.24 1.35 -16.42
C ALA A 87 -8.75 1.01 -16.59
N ALA A 88 -8.46 -0.23 -17.00
CA ALA A 88 -7.11 -0.67 -17.33
C ALA A 88 -7.02 -0.99 -18.83
N PHE A 89 -6.07 -0.38 -19.52
CA PHE A 89 -5.97 -0.41 -20.98
C PHE A 89 -4.89 -1.40 -21.42
N LEU A 90 -5.23 -2.32 -22.32
CA LEU A 90 -4.28 -3.27 -22.88
C LEU A 90 -3.52 -2.68 -24.08
N THR A 91 -4.03 -1.59 -24.67
CA THR A 91 -3.42 -0.93 -25.83
C THR A 91 -3.46 0.58 -25.69
N LYS A 92 -2.64 1.28 -26.49
CA LYS A 92 -2.65 2.75 -26.56
C LYS A 92 -3.98 3.33 -27.08
N GLY A 93 -4.86 2.48 -27.64
CA GLY A 93 -6.22 2.85 -28.04
C GLY A 93 -7.17 3.10 -26.85
N LYS A 94 -6.78 2.79 -25.61
CA LYS A 94 -7.62 2.98 -24.41
C LYS A 94 -9.00 2.32 -24.58
N THR A 95 -10.09 3.02 -24.26
CA THR A 95 -11.48 2.54 -24.43
C THR A 95 -11.92 2.36 -25.89
N ASP A 96 -11.08 2.76 -26.85
CA ASP A 96 -11.30 2.45 -28.27
C ASP A 96 -10.75 1.07 -28.67
N GLY A 97 -9.90 0.47 -27.82
CA GLY A 97 -9.35 -0.88 -27.99
C GLY A 97 -9.68 -1.77 -26.78
N PRO A 98 -9.05 -2.96 -26.68
CA PRO A 98 -9.19 -3.86 -25.53
C PRO A 98 -8.87 -3.19 -24.20
N TRP A 99 -9.78 -3.37 -23.22
CA TRP A 99 -9.67 -2.81 -21.88
C TRP A 99 -10.41 -3.65 -20.84
N HIS A 100 -10.01 -3.54 -19.58
CA HIS A 100 -10.68 -4.13 -18.42
C HIS A 100 -11.33 -3.03 -17.56
N CYS A 101 -12.52 -3.33 -17.05
CA CYS A 101 -13.29 -2.45 -16.19
C CYS A 101 -13.38 -3.03 -14.78
N PHE A 102 -13.12 -2.20 -13.77
CA PHE A 102 -13.27 -2.56 -12.37
C PHE A 102 -14.32 -1.64 -11.73
N GLN A 103 -15.49 -2.19 -11.46
CA GLN A 103 -16.58 -1.51 -10.76
C GLN A 103 -16.49 -1.80 -9.27
N CYS A 104 -16.06 -0.79 -8.54
CA CYS A 104 -15.96 -0.74 -7.10
C CYS A 104 -17.32 -0.49 -6.46
N LYS A 105 -17.70 -1.32 -5.48
CA LYS A 105 -18.88 -1.10 -4.63
C LYS A 105 -18.53 -1.32 -3.18
N HIS A 106 -18.76 -0.32 -2.35
CA HIS A 106 -18.58 -0.42 -0.89
C HIS A 106 -19.90 -0.13 -0.18
N TYR A 107 -20.51 -1.19 0.34
CA TYR A 107 -21.76 -1.12 1.10
C TYR A 107 -21.62 -1.93 2.39
N GLY A 108 -22.45 -1.62 3.39
CA GLY A 108 -22.46 -2.39 4.66
C GLY A 108 -22.87 -3.86 4.47
N LYS A 109 -23.65 -4.16 3.43
CA LYS A 109 -24.10 -5.51 3.07
C LYS A 109 -23.35 -6.02 1.83
N ALA A 110 -23.31 -7.34 1.69
CA ALA A 110 -22.73 -7.98 0.51
C ALA A 110 -23.51 -7.59 -0.76
N ILE A 111 -22.79 -7.28 -1.84
CA ILE A 111 -23.42 -7.02 -3.14
C ILE A 111 -23.98 -8.30 -3.75
N GLY A 112 -25.05 -8.17 -4.51
CA GLY A 112 -25.68 -9.26 -5.23
C GLY A 112 -26.18 -8.84 -6.61
N ALA A 113 -26.93 -9.73 -7.26
CA ALA A 113 -27.42 -9.52 -8.62
C ALA A 113 -28.22 -8.22 -8.79
N ALA A 114 -29.05 -7.84 -7.80
CA ALA A 114 -29.83 -6.61 -7.83
C ALA A 114 -28.96 -5.33 -7.87
N THR A 115 -27.75 -5.38 -7.31
CA THR A 115 -26.77 -4.29 -7.40
C THR A 115 -25.99 -4.33 -8.72
N ALA A 116 -25.78 -5.53 -9.27
CA ALA A 116 -24.99 -5.72 -10.48
C ALA A 116 -25.75 -5.38 -11.76
N TYR A 117 -27.04 -5.72 -11.88
CA TYR A 117 -27.81 -5.48 -13.10
C TYR A 117 -27.87 -4.02 -13.55
N PRO A 118 -28.06 -3.02 -12.66
CA PRO A 118 -27.96 -1.62 -13.04
C PRO A 118 -26.60 -1.26 -13.66
N GLU A 119 -25.50 -1.78 -13.10
CA GLU A 119 -24.14 -1.49 -13.61
C GLU A 119 -23.87 -2.19 -14.94
N ILE A 120 -24.39 -3.42 -15.13
CA ILE A 120 -24.41 -4.10 -16.43
C ILE A 120 -25.14 -3.23 -17.46
N LEU A 121 -26.31 -2.67 -17.13
CA LEU A 121 -27.03 -1.81 -18.07
C LEU A 121 -26.23 -0.54 -18.39
N LYS A 122 -25.63 0.12 -17.39
CA LYS A 122 -24.84 1.35 -17.58
C LYS A 122 -23.69 1.16 -18.57
N ILE A 123 -22.91 0.09 -18.45
CA ILE A 123 -21.77 -0.12 -19.36
C ILE A 123 -22.24 -0.40 -20.80
N HIS A 124 -23.34 -1.12 -20.97
CA HIS A 124 -23.95 -1.32 -22.30
C HIS A 124 -24.52 -0.01 -22.86
N SER A 125 -25.15 0.82 -22.01
CA SER A 125 -25.62 2.15 -22.40
C SER A 125 -24.47 3.05 -22.83
N GLY A 126 -23.36 3.06 -22.09
CA GLY A 126 -22.16 3.82 -22.41
C GLY A 126 -21.62 3.49 -23.81
N VAL A 127 -21.59 2.21 -24.19
CA VAL A 127 -21.20 1.79 -25.54
C VAL A 127 -22.27 2.13 -26.59
N ALA A 128 -23.54 1.87 -26.29
CA ALA A 128 -24.65 2.18 -27.20
C ALA A 128 -24.79 3.68 -27.51
N GLU A 129 -24.38 4.54 -26.58
CA GLU A 129 -24.30 6.00 -26.71
C GLU A 129 -22.93 6.49 -27.22
N GLN A 130 -22.04 5.59 -27.65
CA GLN A 130 -20.71 5.91 -28.19
C GLN A 130 -19.79 6.67 -27.21
N LYS A 131 -20.01 6.53 -25.89
CA LYS A 131 -19.06 7.00 -24.86
C LYS A 131 -17.82 6.11 -24.81
N TYR A 132 -18.01 4.82 -25.08
CA TYR A 132 -16.97 3.83 -25.30
C TYR A 132 -17.19 3.19 -26.66
N LYS A 133 -16.14 2.95 -27.46
CA LYS A 133 -16.31 2.29 -28.77
C LYS A 133 -16.56 0.79 -28.63
N VAL A 134 -15.96 0.18 -27.60
CA VAL A 134 -16.06 -1.26 -27.34
C VAL A 134 -16.39 -1.53 -25.87
N LEU A 135 -17.12 -2.61 -25.62
CA LEU A 135 -17.31 -3.12 -24.26
C LEU A 135 -15.96 -3.63 -23.70
N PRO A 136 -15.75 -3.55 -22.38
CA PRO A 136 -14.53 -4.08 -21.77
C PRO A 136 -14.47 -5.60 -21.96
N GLU A 137 -13.27 -6.13 -22.23
CA GLU A 137 -13.04 -7.58 -22.37
C GLU A 137 -13.37 -8.31 -21.07
N ARG A 138 -13.08 -7.65 -19.93
CA ARG A 138 -13.44 -8.13 -18.58
C ARG A 138 -14.05 -7.00 -17.77
N TYR A 139 -15.13 -7.32 -17.05
CA TYR A 139 -15.83 -6.40 -16.16
C TYR A 139 -15.90 -7.03 -14.76
N LEU A 140 -15.12 -6.50 -13.83
CA LEU A 140 -15.01 -7.03 -12.48
C LEU A 140 -15.86 -6.22 -11.51
N PHE A 141 -16.75 -6.89 -10.80
CA PHE A 141 -17.40 -6.35 -9.60
C PHE A 141 -16.47 -6.52 -8.41
N VAL A 142 -16.05 -5.42 -7.80
CA VAL A 142 -15.05 -5.42 -6.72
C VAL A 142 -15.66 -4.78 -5.47
N ALA A 143 -15.86 -5.58 -4.43
CA ALA A 143 -16.44 -5.12 -3.17
C ALA A 143 -15.79 -5.83 -1.97
N PRO A 144 -15.83 -5.23 -0.76
CA PRO A 144 -15.35 -5.91 0.45
C PRO A 144 -16.13 -7.20 0.73
N LYS A 145 -17.40 -7.24 0.31
CA LYS A 145 -18.32 -8.36 0.50
C LYS A 145 -19.13 -8.58 -0.77
N ILE A 146 -19.02 -9.78 -1.35
CA ILE A 146 -19.81 -10.24 -2.49
C ILE A 146 -20.61 -11.47 -2.04
N GLY A 147 -21.92 -11.48 -2.29
CA GLY A 147 -22.79 -12.58 -1.87
C GLY A 147 -22.47 -13.87 -2.62
N GLY A 148 -22.39 -15.00 -1.90
CA GLY A 148 -22.01 -16.29 -2.50
C GLY A 148 -22.94 -16.76 -3.63
N SER A 149 -24.25 -16.50 -3.53
CA SER A 149 -25.20 -16.79 -4.61
C SER A 149 -24.94 -15.97 -5.87
N PHE A 150 -24.47 -14.73 -5.71
CA PHE A 150 -24.10 -13.88 -6.85
C PHE A 150 -22.78 -14.33 -7.48
N VAL A 151 -21.78 -14.73 -6.67
CA VAL A 151 -20.56 -15.37 -7.19
C VAL A 151 -20.92 -16.61 -8.01
N GLN A 152 -21.82 -17.46 -7.53
CA GLN A 152 -22.30 -18.63 -8.27
C GLN A 152 -23.10 -18.26 -9.54
N LEU A 153 -23.80 -17.13 -9.55
CA LEU A 153 -24.51 -16.66 -10.73
C LEU A 153 -23.53 -16.18 -11.82
N LEU A 154 -22.44 -15.51 -11.44
CA LEU A 154 -21.41 -15.03 -12.38
C LEU A 154 -20.69 -16.20 -13.09
N THR A 155 -20.62 -17.39 -12.49
CA THR A 155 -20.10 -18.59 -13.17
C THR A 155 -21.08 -19.23 -14.16
N LYS A 156 -22.29 -18.66 -14.31
CA LYS A 156 -23.35 -19.14 -15.21
C LYS A 156 -23.80 -17.99 -16.14
N PRO A 157 -23.03 -17.63 -17.18
CA PRO A 157 -23.32 -16.46 -18.03
C PRO A 157 -24.73 -16.44 -18.64
N SER A 158 -25.26 -17.59 -19.04
CA SER A 158 -26.63 -17.72 -19.57
C SER A 158 -27.69 -17.37 -18.53
N ALA A 159 -27.52 -17.83 -17.29
CA ALA A 159 -28.43 -17.54 -16.18
C ALA A 159 -28.32 -16.07 -15.73
N LEU A 160 -27.10 -15.52 -15.70
CA LEU A 160 -26.88 -14.10 -15.42
C LEU A 160 -27.59 -13.22 -16.46
N ARG A 161 -27.47 -13.57 -17.75
CA ARG A 161 -28.15 -12.87 -18.84
C ARG A 161 -29.67 -12.96 -18.72
N ALA A 162 -30.22 -14.15 -18.48
CA ALA A 162 -31.66 -14.32 -18.29
C ALA A 162 -32.18 -13.47 -17.12
N GLY A 163 -31.50 -13.54 -15.97
CA GLY A 163 -31.85 -12.75 -14.79
C GLY A 163 -31.73 -11.24 -15.00
N PHE A 164 -30.77 -10.78 -15.81
CA PHE A 164 -30.66 -9.38 -16.21
C PHE A 164 -31.90 -8.92 -16.99
N PHE A 165 -32.32 -9.67 -18.01
CA PHE A 165 -33.50 -9.31 -18.81
C PHE A 165 -34.81 -9.42 -18.01
N GLU A 166 -34.92 -10.38 -17.09
CA GLU A 166 -36.05 -10.41 -16.13
C GLU A 166 -36.07 -9.17 -15.23
N TRP A 167 -34.91 -8.74 -14.74
CA TRP A 167 -34.79 -7.51 -13.96
C TRP A 167 -35.18 -6.28 -14.79
N VAL A 168 -34.74 -6.19 -16.05
CA VAL A 168 -35.14 -5.10 -16.96
C VAL A 168 -36.66 -5.08 -17.15
N ALA A 169 -37.29 -6.22 -17.44
CA ALA A 169 -38.74 -6.31 -17.63
C ALA A 169 -39.52 -5.86 -16.39
N LYS A 170 -39.04 -6.21 -15.19
CA LYS A 170 -39.64 -5.78 -13.91
C LYS A 170 -39.50 -4.28 -13.62
N ASN A 171 -38.55 -3.61 -14.26
CA ASN A 171 -38.24 -2.19 -14.03
C ASN A 171 -38.45 -1.33 -15.29
N ALA A 172 -39.19 -1.83 -16.29
CA ALA A 172 -39.24 -1.23 -17.63
C ALA A 172 -39.67 0.24 -17.64
N GLU A 173 -40.70 0.60 -16.86
CA GLU A 173 -41.22 1.97 -16.74
C GLU A 173 -40.13 2.93 -16.21
N LYS A 174 -39.57 2.63 -15.03
CA LYS A 174 -38.51 3.42 -14.41
C LYS A 174 -37.27 3.55 -15.30
N LEU A 175 -36.85 2.46 -15.95
CA LEU A 175 -35.70 2.48 -16.85
C LEU A 175 -35.98 3.32 -18.10
N GLY A 176 -37.20 3.30 -18.62
CA GLY A 176 -37.64 4.15 -19.72
C GLY A 176 -37.56 5.64 -19.36
N GLU A 177 -37.96 6.01 -18.15
CA GLU A 177 -37.82 7.38 -17.64
C GLU A 177 -36.35 7.80 -17.47
N GLU A 178 -35.50 6.92 -16.93
CA GLU A 178 -34.10 7.22 -16.62
C GLU A 178 -33.21 7.32 -17.87
N TYR A 179 -33.41 6.43 -18.86
CA TYR A 179 -32.54 6.34 -20.04
C TYR A 179 -33.19 6.91 -21.32
N GLY A 180 -34.52 7.06 -21.35
CA GLY A 180 -35.29 7.27 -22.57
C GLY A 180 -35.47 5.98 -23.38
N GLU A 181 -36.58 5.87 -24.11
CA GLU A 181 -36.96 4.65 -24.83
C GLU A 181 -35.91 4.20 -25.85
N ASP A 182 -35.46 5.11 -26.72
CA ASP A 182 -34.54 4.79 -27.80
C ASP A 182 -33.12 4.44 -27.32
N PRO A 183 -32.49 5.22 -26.41
CA PRO A 183 -31.21 4.83 -25.81
C PRO A 183 -31.28 3.50 -25.06
N LEU A 184 -32.33 3.28 -24.26
CA LEU A 184 -32.54 2.02 -23.55
C LEU A 184 -32.64 0.84 -24.52
N ARG A 185 -33.44 0.99 -25.60
CA ARG A 185 -33.57 -0.05 -26.64
C ARG A 185 -32.23 -0.41 -27.27
N ARG A 186 -31.37 0.56 -27.58
CA ARG A 186 -30.03 0.30 -28.13
C ARG A 186 -29.12 -0.42 -27.13
N ALA A 187 -29.17 -0.04 -25.85
CA ALA A 187 -28.41 -0.70 -24.80
C ALA A 187 -28.84 -2.16 -24.61
N LEU A 188 -30.15 -2.43 -24.62
CA LEU A 188 -30.71 -3.78 -24.48
C LEU A 188 -30.45 -4.65 -25.72
N ASP A 189 -30.52 -4.10 -26.92
CA ASP A 189 -30.11 -4.78 -28.16
C ASP A 189 -28.64 -5.20 -28.09
N LEU A 190 -27.74 -4.30 -27.69
CA LEU A 190 -26.33 -4.61 -27.48
C LEU A 190 -26.16 -5.70 -26.41
N ALA A 191 -26.83 -5.60 -25.26
CA ALA A 191 -26.78 -6.61 -24.21
C ALA A 191 -27.27 -7.98 -24.71
N SER A 192 -28.27 -8.03 -25.58
CA SER A 192 -28.84 -9.30 -26.08
C SER A 192 -27.85 -10.10 -26.94
N ARG A 193 -26.92 -9.42 -27.61
CA ARG A 193 -25.85 -10.04 -28.42
C ARG A 193 -24.49 -10.11 -27.72
N SER A 194 -24.40 -9.58 -26.51
CA SER A 194 -23.14 -9.53 -25.76
C SER A 194 -22.88 -10.85 -25.06
N ASP A 195 -21.60 -11.22 -24.99
CA ASP A 195 -21.15 -12.31 -24.12
C ASP A 195 -21.14 -11.84 -22.65
N PHE A 196 -21.95 -12.50 -21.82
CA PHE A 196 -22.05 -12.23 -20.38
C PHE A 196 -20.95 -12.93 -19.56
N SER A 197 -20.10 -13.75 -20.18
CA SER A 197 -18.94 -14.36 -19.52
C SER A 197 -17.89 -13.32 -19.06
N ARG A 198 -17.93 -12.11 -19.64
CA ARG A 198 -17.07 -10.97 -19.26
C ARG A 198 -17.27 -10.49 -17.82
N PHE A 199 -18.42 -10.77 -17.22
CA PHE A 199 -18.77 -10.27 -15.89
C PHE A 199 -18.24 -11.20 -14.81
N GLU A 200 -17.37 -10.68 -13.97
CA GLU A 200 -16.62 -11.45 -12.98
C GLU A 200 -16.73 -10.83 -11.58
N ALA A 201 -16.44 -11.62 -10.55
CA ALA A 201 -16.28 -11.14 -9.18
C ALA A 201 -14.80 -11.00 -8.84
N GLY A 202 -14.41 -9.84 -8.29
CA GLY A 202 -13.09 -9.66 -7.70
C GLY A 202 -12.91 -10.60 -6.50
N ASN A 203 -11.80 -11.34 -6.49
CA ASN A 203 -11.43 -12.17 -5.36
C ASN A 203 -10.55 -11.37 -4.40
N LEU A 204 -11.11 -10.99 -3.24
CA LEU A 204 -10.42 -10.14 -2.27
C LEU A 204 -9.12 -10.75 -1.72
N ASP A 205 -9.02 -12.07 -1.60
CA ASP A 205 -7.77 -12.72 -1.18
C ASP A 205 -6.67 -12.54 -2.23
N LYS A 206 -7.00 -12.76 -3.51
CA LYS A 206 -6.03 -12.55 -4.61
C LYS A 206 -5.64 -11.08 -4.74
N ILE A 207 -6.60 -10.17 -4.59
CA ILE A 207 -6.35 -8.73 -4.60
C ILE A 207 -5.36 -8.36 -3.49
N LEU A 208 -5.61 -8.84 -2.26
CA LEU A 208 -4.72 -8.61 -1.12
C LEU A 208 -3.34 -9.24 -1.30
N GLU A 209 -3.24 -10.43 -1.89
CA GLU A 209 -1.96 -11.10 -2.16
C GLU A 209 -1.10 -10.31 -3.13
N VAL A 210 -1.68 -9.77 -4.20
CA VAL A 210 -0.95 -8.92 -5.14
C VAL A 210 -0.60 -7.60 -4.47
N HIS A 211 -1.57 -6.96 -3.82
CA HIS A 211 -1.36 -5.69 -3.13
C HIS A 211 -0.29 -5.80 -2.04
N SER A 212 -0.12 -6.95 -1.36
CA SER A 212 0.89 -7.11 -0.31
C SER A 212 2.33 -7.00 -0.80
N ARG A 213 2.55 -7.03 -2.11
CA ARG A 213 3.86 -6.83 -2.75
C ARG A 213 4.13 -5.37 -3.10
N THR A 214 3.17 -4.48 -2.84
CA THR A 214 3.26 -3.07 -3.18
C THR A 214 3.73 -2.24 -1.98
N PRO A 215 4.46 -1.14 -2.21
CA PRO A 215 4.88 -0.25 -1.13
C PRO A 215 3.72 0.39 -0.35
N GLN A 216 2.52 0.46 -0.94
CA GLN A 216 1.34 1.07 -0.30
C GLN A 216 0.73 0.16 0.79
N HIS A 217 1.02 -1.15 0.77
CA HIS A 217 0.40 -2.12 1.68
C HIS A 217 0.70 -1.84 3.15
N VAL A 218 1.96 -1.55 3.48
CA VAL A 218 2.39 -1.23 4.84
C VAL A 218 1.68 0.00 5.39
N ARG A 219 1.49 1.03 4.56
CA ARG A 219 0.79 2.26 4.96
C ARG A 219 -0.69 1.98 5.27
N ARG A 220 -1.34 1.12 4.49
CA ARG A 220 -2.77 0.82 4.66
C ARG A 220 -3.04 -0.09 5.85
N PHE A 221 -2.21 -1.10 6.05
CA PHE A 221 -2.52 -2.19 6.98
C PHE A 221 -1.57 -2.29 8.17
N GLY A 222 -0.54 -1.43 8.24
CA GLY A 222 0.45 -1.47 9.32
C GLY A 222 1.22 -2.79 9.39
N THR A 223 1.35 -3.50 8.26
CA THR A 223 2.03 -4.79 8.21
C THR A 223 3.54 -4.63 8.38
N ARG A 224 4.19 -5.64 8.94
CA ARG A 224 5.65 -5.68 9.00
C ARG A 224 6.23 -5.70 7.58
N LEU A 225 7.28 -4.90 7.34
CA LEU A 225 8.06 -4.95 6.10
C LEU A 225 8.85 -6.27 6.00
N PRO A 226 9.21 -6.72 4.79
CA PRO A 226 10.13 -7.84 4.63
C PRO A 226 11.46 -7.58 5.34
N ASP A 227 12.19 -8.65 5.63
CA ASP A 227 13.53 -8.52 6.17
C ASP A 227 14.43 -7.82 5.16
N ARG A 228 15.20 -6.87 5.68
CA ARG A 228 16.14 -6.09 4.89
C ARG A 228 17.23 -7.02 4.31
N PRO A 229 17.56 -6.92 3.01
CA PRO A 229 18.63 -7.72 2.42
C PRO A 229 19.97 -7.51 3.12
N ALA A 230 20.95 -8.37 2.83
CA ALA A 230 22.31 -8.17 3.31
C ALA A 230 22.86 -6.82 2.79
N ILE A 231 23.67 -6.16 3.61
CA ILE A 231 24.35 -4.92 3.23
C ILE A 231 25.51 -5.31 2.31
N PRO A 232 25.55 -4.83 1.05
CA PRO A 232 26.68 -5.09 0.17
C PRO A 232 27.94 -4.41 0.73
N ALA A 233 29.09 -5.04 0.54
CA ALA A 233 30.37 -4.40 0.84
C ALA A 233 30.53 -3.12 -0.01
N ALA A 234 31.12 -2.09 0.58
CA ALA A 234 31.50 -0.89 -0.18
C ALA A 234 32.43 -1.31 -1.34
N PRO A 235 32.14 -0.91 -2.60
CA PRO A 235 33.01 -1.19 -3.73
C PRO A 235 34.43 -0.66 -3.47
N PRO A 236 35.48 -1.38 -3.91
CA PRO A 236 36.86 -0.93 -3.72
C PRO A 236 37.10 0.46 -4.34
N ALA A 237 36.62 0.65 -5.57
CA ALA A 237 36.70 1.91 -6.29
C ALA A 237 35.63 2.91 -5.83
N HIS A 238 35.95 4.19 -5.87
CA HIS A 238 34.99 5.26 -5.58
C HIS A 238 33.97 5.42 -6.70
N ALA A 239 32.69 5.56 -6.36
CA ALA A 239 31.62 5.83 -7.31
C ALA A 239 31.31 7.34 -7.40
N PRO A 240 30.78 7.85 -8.54
CA PRO A 240 30.39 9.26 -8.67
C PRO A 240 29.38 9.73 -7.61
N LYS A 241 28.53 8.81 -7.13
CA LYS A 241 27.51 9.10 -6.11
C LYS A 241 28.06 9.35 -4.71
N GLU A 242 29.32 9.03 -4.43
CA GLU A 242 29.98 9.29 -3.14
C GLU A 242 31.01 10.43 -3.21
N THR A 243 31.23 11.04 -4.38
CA THR A 243 32.36 11.95 -4.59
C THR A 243 32.37 13.14 -3.66
N ARG A 244 31.20 13.76 -3.39
CA ARG A 244 31.15 15.01 -2.63
C ARG A 244 31.44 14.78 -1.14
N TYR A 245 30.80 13.80 -0.50
CA TYR A 245 31.11 13.53 0.90
C TYR A 245 32.52 12.96 1.08
N ILE A 246 33.04 12.19 0.11
CA ILE A 246 34.44 11.74 0.13
C ILE A 246 35.38 12.93 0.10
N GLN A 247 35.13 13.93 -0.75
CA GLN A 247 35.93 15.15 -0.76
C GLN A 247 35.91 15.86 0.59
N GLN A 248 34.73 15.96 1.24
CA GLN A 248 34.66 16.53 2.58
C GLN A 248 35.48 15.71 3.61
N LEU A 249 35.46 14.37 3.53
CA LEU A 249 36.30 13.52 4.40
C LEU A 249 37.80 13.72 4.14
N LEU A 250 38.22 13.92 2.88
CA LEU A 250 39.62 14.22 2.58
C LEU A 250 40.06 15.56 3.18
N ASN A 251 39.18 16.58 3.15
CA ASN A 251 39.44 17.85 3.83
C ASN A 251 39.58 17.68 5.35
N VAL A 252 38.73 16.85 5.97
CA VAL A 252 38.82 16.49 7.38
C VAL A 252 40.17 15.83 7.71
N TYR A 253 40.65 14.94 6.85
CA TYR A 253 41.93 14.25 7.06
C TYR A 253 43.14 15.15 6.78
N HIS A 254 43.01 16.09 5.85
CA HIS A 254 43.99 17.14 5.61
C HIS A 254 44.18 18.00 6.86
N GLU A 255 43.10 18.58 7.38
CA GLU A 255 43.13 19.43 8.57
C GLU A 255 43.66 18.65 9.79
N LYS A 256 43.24 17.39 9.98
CA LYS A 256 43.58 16.63 11.20
C LYS A 256 44.97 15.98 11.18
N TRP A 257 45.41 15.49 10.03
CA TRP A 257 46.59 14.63 9.89
C TRP A 257 47.53 15.03 8.75
N GLY A 258 47.22 16.09 8.00
CA GLY A 258 48.07 16.58 6.91
C GLY A 258 48.02 15.74 5.63
N CYS A 259 47.05 14.82 5.48
CA CYS A 259 46.88 14.08 4.22
C CYS A 259 46.54 15.03 3.07
N SER A 260 46.95 14.73 1.84
CA SER A 260 46.52 15.54 0.69
C SER A 260 44.99 15.50 0.49
N PRO A 261 44.31 16.65 0.32
CA PRO A 261 42.87 16.70 0.08
C PRO A 261 42.47 16.18 -1.31
N SER A 262 43.44 15.98 -2.22
CA SER A 262 43.21 15.48 -3.58
C SER A 262 43.57 14.00 -3.78
N SER A 263 44.06 13.32 -2.73
CA SER A 263 44.56 11.95 -2.82
C SER A 263 43.83 10.99 -1.86
N PRO A 264 42.79 10.28 -2.32
CA PRO A 264 42.18 9.20 -1.55
C PRO A 264 43.17 8.11 -1.14
N ASP A 265 44.17 7.82 -1.99
CA ASP A 265 45.17 6.78 -1.73
C ASP A 265 46.06 7.13 -0.52
N GLU A 266 46.40 8.40 -0.34
CA GLU A 266 47.17 8.85 0.81
C GLU A 266 46.37 8.71 2.11
N ALA A 267 45.08 9.09 2.09
CA ALA A 267 44.17 8.86 3.20
C ALA A 267 44.02 7.36 3.50
N HIS A 268 43.93 6.50 2.48
CA HIS A 268 43.87 5.05 2.63
C HIS A 268 45.12 4.44 3.26
N ALA A 269 46.31 4.93 2.89
CA ALA A 269 47.59 4.46 3.43
C ALA A 269 47.86 4.95 4.86
N HIS A 270 47.28 6.09 5.27
CA HIS A 270 47.50 6.65 6.60
C HIS A 270 46.86 5.78 7.70
N HIS A 271 47.67 5.41 8.70
CA HIS A 271 47.31 4.46 9.77
C HIS A 271 46.04 4.78 10.57
N ARG A 272 45.63 6.06 10.65
CA ARG A 272 44.38 6.48 11.32
C ARG A 272 43.27 6.90 10.36
N ALA A 273 43.61 7.50 9.22
CA ALA A 273 42.64 7.98 8.25
C ALA A 273 42.04 6.82 7.46
N GLY A 274 42.86 5.86 7.03
CA GLY A 274 42.41 4.70 6.25
C GLY A 274 41.34 3.88 6.96
N PRO A 275 41.54 3.46 8.23
CA PRO A 275 40.50 2.79 9.00
C PRO A 275 39.26 3.65 9.30
N ASN A 276 39.39 4.98 9.36
CA ASN A 276 38.23 5.86 9.49
C ASN A 276 37.44 5.92 8.18
N LEU A 277 38.11 6.21 7.06
CA LEU A 277 37.52 6.30 5.72
C LEU A 277 36.78 5.02 5.35
N ARG A 278 37.37 3.85 5.60
CA ARG A 278 36.68 2.56 5.37
C ARG A 278 35.37 2.47 6.14
N ARG A 279 35.36 2.80 7.44
CA ARG A 279 34.14 2.79 8.28
C ARG A 279 33.10 3.82 7.81
N GLN A 280 33.53 5.00 7.34
CA GLN A 280 32.58 5.99 6.81
C GLN A 280 31.97 5.55 5.47
N ARG A 281 32.77 4.94 4.59
CA ARG A 281 32.26 4.34 3.35
C ARG A 281 31.30 3.19 3.64
N GLU A 282 31.63 2.30 4.58
CA GLU A 282 30.72 1.24 5.03
C GLU A 282 29.38 1.81 5.53
N ALA A 283 29.41 2.88 6.33
CA ALA A 283 28.20 3.56 6.80
C ALA A 283 27.39 4.16 5.64
N PHE A 284 28.02 4.86 4.70
CA PHE A 284 27.35 5.42 3.51
C PHE A 284 26.65 4.34 2.69
N TYR A 285 27.34 3.22 2.38
CA TYR A 285 26.72 2.12 1.63
C TYR A 285 25.65 1.38 2.42
N CYS A 286 25.74 1.37 3.75
CA CYS A 286 24.65 0.91 4.61
C CYS A 286 23.39 1.76 4.39
N ALA A 287 23.50 3.09 4.47
CA ALA A 287 22.37 4.00 4.23
C ALA A 287 21.85 3.95 2.78
N GLU A 288 22.72 3.78 1.79
CA GLU A 288 22.30 3.59 0.39
C GLU A 288 21.47 2.32 0.22
N GLN A 289 21.84 1.25 0.90
CA GLN A 289 21.06 0.02 0.87
C GLN A 289 19.71 0.21 1.59
N LEU A 290 19.66 0.96 2.70
CA LEU A 290 18.40 1.32 3.37
C LEU A 290 17.49 2.13 2.43
N ARG A 291 18.05 3.10 1.68
CA ARG A 291 17.31 3.89 0.69
C ARG A 291 16.69 3.01 -0.39
N MET A 292 17.46 2.07 -0.93
CA MET A 292 16.98 1.11 -1.93
C MET A 292 15.89 0.19 -1.37
N PHE A 293 16.09 -0.33 -0.17
CA PHE A 293 15.07 -1.12 0.54
C PHE A 293 13.78 -0.32 0.74
N ALA A 294 13.90 0.96 1.13
CA ALA A 294 12.75 1.82 1.32
C ALA A 294 11.99 2.05 0.02
N ARG A 295 12.68 2.38 -1.08
CA ARG A 295 12.08 2.56 -2.41
C ARG A 295 11.17 1.39 -2.81
N ASP A 296 11.60 0.17 -2.52
CA ASP A 296 10.90 -1.04 -2.92
C ASP A 296 9.82 -1.49 -1.92
N SER A 297 9.87 -1.02 -0.66
CA SER A 297 9.07 -1.59 0.45
C SER A 297 8.09 -0.60 1.09
N VAL A 298 8.28 0.70 0.93
CA VAL A 298 7.44 1.75 1.55
C VAL A 298 7.08 2.83 0.54
N PRO A 299 6.00 3.62 0.77
CA PRO A 299 5.61 4.66 -0.16
C PRO A 299 6.73 5.68 -0.39
N GLU A 300 6.73 6.28 -1.59
CA GLU A 300 7.65 7.36 -1.94
C GLU A 300 7.62 8.50 -0.91
N GLY A 301 8.78 9.10 -0.62
CA GLY A 301 8.93 10.14 0.39
C GLY A 301 9.20 9.62 1.81
N THR A 302 9.02 8.32 2.07
CA THR A 302 9.25 7.77 3.42
C THR A 302 10.73 7.85 3.83
N PHE A 303 11.68 7.58 2.92
CA PHE A 303 13.10 7.69 3.23
C PHE A 303 13.52 9.16 3.36
N GLU A 304 13.00 10.03 2.50
CA GLU A 304 13.27 11.47 2.50
C GLU A 304 12.77 12.11 3.80
N SER A 305 11.61 11.69 4.31
CA SER A 305 11.12 12.08 5.63
C SER A 305 12.07 11.64 6.75
N LEU A 306 12.59 10.39 6.71
CA LEU A 306 13.59 9.92 7.66
C LEU A 306 14.87 10.77 7.60
N GLN A 307 15.35 11.08 6.40
CA GLN A 307 16.53 11.93 6.18
C GLN A 307 16.28 13.37 6.64
N SER A 308 15.05 13.87 6.56
CA SER A 308 14.66 15.17 7.10
C SER A 308 14.69 15.18 8.63
N ASP A 309 14.10 14.18 9.28
CA ASP A 309 14.11 14.04 10.74
C ASP A 309 15.56 13.92 11.25
N MET A 310 16.32 13.01 10.61
CA MET A 310 17.72 13.13 10.21
C MET A 310 18.39 14.46 10.51
N TYR A 311 18.31 15.29 9.48
CA TYR A 311 18.93 16.58 9.39
C TYR A 311 18.52 17.51 10.52
N SER A 312 17.22 17.59 10.82
CA SER A 312 16.70 18.44 11.90
C SER A 312 17.35 18.13 13.24
N GLY A 313 17.58 16.85 13.55
CA GLY A 313 18.19 16.45 14.83
C GLY A 313 19.69 16.67 14.95
N VAL A 314 20.39 16.99 13.85
CA VAL A 314 21.86 17.14 13.86
C VAL A 314 22.35 18.48 13.33
N SER A 315 21.49 19.28 12.71
CA SER A 315 21.84 20.60 12.15
C SER A 315 22.45 21.54 13.18
N GLU A 316 21.79 21.73 14.34
CA GLU A 316 22.33 22.57 15.43
C GLU A 316 23.70 22.07 15.93
N VAL A 317 23.91 20.75 16.00
CA VAL A 317 25.21 20.15 16.39
C VAL A 317 26.28 20.33 15.32
N GLU A 318 25.89 20.48 14.05
CA GLU A 318 26.82 20.75 12.95
C GLU A 318 27.24 22.23 12.94
N GLU A 319 26.32 23.12 13.30
CA GLU A 319 26.52 24.57 13.41
C GLU A 319 27.37 24.98 14.62
N ASP A 320 27.47 24.13 15.65
CA ASP A 320 28.32 24.35 16.83
C ASP A 320 29.82 24.55 16.47
N ASP A 321 30.51 25.26 17.36
CA ASP A 321 31.95 25.51 17.23
C ASP A 321 32.77 24.27 17.62
N PHE A 322 33.63 23.82 16.69
CA PHE A 322 34.57 22.71 16.94
C PHE A 322 36.00 23.08 16.55
N PRO A 323 37.00 22.55 17.27
CA PRO A 323 38.41 22.85 16.99
C PRO A 323 38.93 22.26 15.68
N THR A 324 38.22 21.28 15.11
CA THR A 324 38.54 20.65 13.82
C THR A 324 37.26 20.10 13.20
N GLY A 325 37.17 20.03 11.89
CA GLY A 325 36.12 19.32 11.17
C GLY A 325 36.03 17.84 11.53
N TYR A 326 37.15 17.20 11.91
CA TYR A 326 37.12 15.84 12.47
C TYR A 326 36.32 15.76 13.78
N ALA A 327 36.40 16.79 14.63
CA ALA A 327 35.64 16.86 15.88
C ALA A 327 34.15 17.11 15.62
N ARG A 328 33.81 18.03 14.69
CA ARG A 328 32.43 18.29 14.23
C ARG A 328 31.78 17.03 13.67
N MET A 329 32.42 16.40 12.66
CA MET A 329 31.93 15.16 12.06
C MET A 329 31.69 14.09 13.14
N LYS A 330 32.61 13.93 14.09
CA LYS A 330 32.44 12.97 15.18
C LYS A 330 31.24 13.29 16.10
N ALA A 331 31.02 14.56 16.42
CA ALA A 331 29.91 15.00 17.26
C ALA A 331 28.57 14.78 16.56
N VAL A 332 28.46 15.24 15.31
CA VAL A 332 27.28 15.04 14.45
C VAL A 332 26.95 13.55 14.29
N LEU A 333 27.93 12.71 13.95
CA LEU A 333 27.72 11.27 13.79
C LEU A 333 27.35 10.57 15.11
N ALA A 334 27.75 11.11 16.26
CA ALA A 334 27.34 10.61 17.58
C ALA A 334 25.90 11.01 17.91
N ALA A 335 25.53 12.28 17.67
CA ALA A 335 24.16 12.77 17.81
C ALA A 335 23.18 11.98 16.93
N ALA A 336 23.53 11.77 15.65
CA ALA A 336 22.76 10.97 14.72
C ALA A 336 22.56 9.53 15.23
N ARG A 337 23.61 8.91 15.79
CA ARG A 337 23.53 7.55 16.33
C ARG A 337 22.54 7.47 17.48
N ASP A 338 22.52 8.45 18.37
CA ASP A 338 21.84 8.36 19.67
C ASP A 338 20.43 8.98 19.66
N MET A 339 20.08 9.77 18.64
CA MET A 339 18.78 10.45 18.61
C MET A 339 17.58 9.50 18.51
N GLN A 340 16.46 9.92 19.09
CA GLN A 340 15.22 9.17 19.06
C GLN A 340 14.42 9.56 17.82
N LEU A 341 14.09 8.56 17.00
CA LEU A 341 13.20 8.69 15.87
C LEU A 341 11.85 8.07 16.25
N GLY A 342 10.73 8.68 15.87
CA GLY A 342 9.41 8.28 16.36
C GLY A 342 8.39 7.82 15.31
N SER A 343 8.22 8.57 14.22
CA SER A 343 7.06 8.44 13.33
C SER A 343 7.27 7.57 12.10
N ASN A 344 8.53 7.28 11.74
CA ASN A 344 8.86 6.65 10.46
C ASN A 344 8.87 5.12 10.54
N VAL A 345 8.16 4.44 9.65
CA VAL A 345 8.08 2.96 9.65
C VAL A 345 9.44 2.27 9.46
N LEU A 346 10.42 2.95 8.85
CA LEU A 346 11.77 2.43 8.63
C LEU A 346 12.59 2.33 9.93
N ILE A 347 12.17 2.95 11.03
CA ILE A 347 12.93 2.99 12.31
C ILE A 347 13.28 1.58 12.79
N HIS A 348 12.40 0.60 12.57
CA HIS A 348 12.64 -0.79 12.96
C HIS A 348 13.69 -1.52 12.10
N TYR A 349 14.14 -0.91 10.99
CA TYR A 349 15.10 -1.45 10.02
C TYR A 349 16.39 -0.62 9.93
N VAL A 350 16.42 0.52 10.63
CA VAL A 350 17.58 1.42 10.74
C VAL A 350 18.55 0.86 11.77
N LYS A 351 19.80 0.68 11.36
CA LYS A 351 20.95 0.36 12.22
C LYS A 351 21.70 1.64 12.60
N PRO A 352 22.53 1.60 13.65
CA PRO A 352 23.43 2.71 13.99
C PRO A 352 24.29 3.21 12.82
N GLU A 353 24.74 2.30 11.94
CA GLU A 353 25.53 2.60 10.75
C GLU A 353 24.73 3.37 9.69
N ASP A 354 23.43 3.07 9.52
CA ASP A 354 22.58 3.80 8.58
C ASP A 354 22.46 5.26 8.97
N ARG A 355 22.31 5.55 10.27
CA ARG A 355 22.19 6.93 10.75
C ARG A 355 23.42 7.76 10.41
N LYS A 356 24.61 7.17 10.57
CA LYS A 356 25.88 7.78 10.14
C LYS A 356 25.94 7.95 8.63
N GLY A 357 25.51 6.93 7.88
CA GLY A 357 25.46 6.97 6.42
C GLY A 357 24.51 8.04 5.89
N ILE A 358 23.37 8.28 6.55
CA ILE A 358 22.41 9.34 6.22
C ILE A 358 23.07 10.71 6.38
N CYS A 359 23.86 10.93 7.43
CA CYS A 359 24.67 12.14 7.55
C CYS A 359 25.66 12.30 6.39
N HIS A 360 26.27 11.21 5.92
CA HIS A 360 27.14 11.25 4.74
C HIS A 360 26.38 11.51 3.44
N GLN A 361 25.16 10.99 3.28
CA GLN A 361 24.27 11.34 2.17
C GLN A 361 23.91 12.84 2.19
N LEU A 362 23.57 13.38 3.37
CA LEU A 362 23.32 14.80 3.57
C LEU A 362 24.55 15.66 3.24
N ALA A 363 25.75 15.25 3.66
CA ALA A 363 27.00 15.92 3.29
C ALA A 363 27.31 15.79 1.79
N ASN A 364 26.92 14.69 1.17
CA ASN A 364 27.05 14.52 -0.28
C ASN A 364 26.13 15.45 -1.07
N GLU A 365 25.06 15.94 -0.44
CA GLU A 365 24.12 16.95 -0.96
C GLU A 365 24.44 18.36 -0.44
N ASP A 366 25.61 18.56 0.21
CA ASP A 366 26.03 19.83 0.82
C ASP A 366 25.05 20.40 1.87
N ARG A 367 24.22 19.54 2.47
CA ARG A 367 23.34 19.91 3.59
C ARG A 367 24.06 19.88 4.93
N LEU A 368 25.15 19.12 5.04
CA LEU A 368 26.05 19.10 6.21
C LEU A 368 27.47 19.33 5.74
N THR A 369 28.27 20.08 6.52
CA THR A 369 29.64 20.44 6.14
C THR A 369 30.64 20.12 7.24
N TRP A 370 31.61 19.25 6.94
CA TRP A 370 32.58 18.84 7.97
C TRP A 370 33.65 19.88 8.25
N VAL A 371 34.18 20.56 7.23
CA VAL A 371 35.19 21.62 7.37
C VAL A 371 34.56 22.90 6.84
N GLN A 372 34.41 23.91 7.70
CA GLN A 372 33.91 25.21 7.27
C GLN A 372 35.03 25.97 6.57
N GLU A 373 34.73 26.63 5.46
CA GLU A 373 35.67 27.59 4.87
C GLU A 373 35.75 28.80 5.79
N GLU A 374 36.96 29.22 6.18
CA GLU A 374 37.16 30.51 6.84
C GLU A 374 36.75 31.61 5.85
N LEU A 375 35.72 32.39 6.20
CA LEU A 375 35.28 33.56 5.45
C LEU A 375 36.26 34.73 5.57
#